data_AF-K1S4G7-F1
#
_entry.id   AF-K1S4G7-F1
#
_cell.length_a   1.000
_cell.length_b   1.000
_cell.length_c   1.000
_cell.angle_alpha   90.00
_cell.angle_beta   90.00
_cell.angle_gamma   90.00
#
_symmetry.space_group_name_H-M   'P 1'
#
loop_
_entity.id
_entity.type
_entity.pdbx_description
1 polymer ?
#
loop_
_entity_poly.entity_id
_entity_poly.type
_entity_poly.pdbx_seq_one_letter_code
_entity_poly.pdbx_strand_id
1 'polypeptide(L)'
;MMYIDAVCKGIDDIPTVRDDIRTWMKQRLEEEGLEALVEELHKMDPEHWAIVDRKNPRRVVHALEICHQTGKTYTSFRTAEKKQRPFRIIKIGLNRDRTELYDRINQRVLMMMDEGLEAEARSVYPQKGPTALRTVGYKEYLPISMAR
;
A
#
# COMPACT_ATOMS: atom_id res chain seq x y z
N MET A 1 9.50 -4.06 -6.10
CA MET A 1 8.21 -4.55 -6.64
C MET A 1 7.59 -5.47 -5.61
N MET A 2 6.53 -5.05 -4.92
CA MET A 2 6.04 -5.74 -3.70
C MET A 2 5.84 -7.25 -3.89
N TYR A 3 5.05 -7.67 -4.89
CA TYR A 3 4.77 -9.09 -5.13
C TYR A 3 5.99 -9.89 -5.62
N ILE A 4 6.78 -9.34 -6.55
CA ILE A 4 8.00 -10.03 -7.03
C ILE A 4 9.00 -10.19 -5.89
N ASP A 5 9.20 -9.15 -5.07
CA ASP A 5 10.11 -9.20 -3.93
C ASP A 5 9.62 -10.20 -2.88
N ALA A 6 8.33 -10.24 -2.57
CA ALA A 6 7.73 -11.25 -1.70
C ALA A 6 8.01 -12.69 -2.18
N VAL A 7 7.79 -12.96 -3.46
CA VAL A 7 8.06 -14.29 -4.04
C VAL A 7 9.56 -14.58 -4.07
N CYS A 8 10.40 -13.63 -4.47
CA CYS A 8 11.83 -13.90 -4.65
C CYS A 8 12.63 -13.92 -3.35
N LYS A 9 12.29 -13.06 -2.39
CA LYS A 9 13.06 -12.83 -1.16
C LYS A 9 12.38 -13.39 0.09
N GLY A 10 11.09 -13.70 0.01
CA GLY A 10 10.29 -13.96 1.20
C GLY A 10 9.63 -12.69 1.71
N ILE A 11 8.72 -12.89 2.67
CA ILE A 11 8.18 -11.83 3.50
C ILE A 11 8.51 -12.24 4.94
N ASP A 12 8.89 -11.24 5.73
CA ASP A 12 9.06 -11.37 7.17
C ASP A 12 7.73 -11.79 7.82
N ASP A 13 7.80 -12.60 8.87
CA ASP A 13 6.60 -13.06 9.55
C ASP A 13 6.09 -11.98 10.51
N ILE A 14 5.33 -11.04 9.95
CA ILE A 14 4.71 -9.95 10.71
C ILE A 14 3.31 -10.41 11.13
N PRO A 15 2.97 -10.33 12.43
CA PRO A 15 1.68 -10.80 12.90
C PRO A 15 0.54 -10.00 12.26
N THR A 16 -0.55 -10.69 11.96
CA THR A 16 -1.76 -10.02 11.48
C THR A 16 -2.32 -9.14 12.58
N VAL A 17 -2.53 -7.86 12.27
CA VAL A 17 -3.10 -6.90 13.22
C VAL A 17 -4.58 -7.22 13.43
N ARG A 18 -4.98 -7.32 14.70
CA ARG A 18 -6.36 -7.52 15.15
C ARG A 18 -7.23 -6.31 14.80
N ASP A 19 -8.50 -6.56 14.51
CA ASP A 19 -9.41 -5.50 14.05
C ASP A 19 -9.75 -4.47 15.14
N ASP A 20 -9.68 -4.84 16.42
CA ASP A 20 -9.85 -3.90 17.54
C ASP A 20 -8.68 -2.90 17.61
N ILE A 21 -7.44 -3.36 17.46
CA ILE A 21 -6.24 -2.49 17.40
C ILE A 21 -6.31 -1.57 16.19
N ARG A 22 -6.75 -2.07 15.02
CA ARG A 22 -6.94 -1.23 13.82
C ARG A 22 -7.96 -0.13 14.04
N THR A 23 -9.08 -0.45 14.70
CA THR A 23 -10.15 0.51 14.96
C THR A 23 -9.68 1.56 15.95
N TRP A 24 -9.02 1.14 17.02
CA TRP A 24 -8.43 2.02 18.02
C TRP A 24 -7.37 2.96 17.41
N MET A 25 -6.45 2.45 16.59
CA MET A 25 -5.42 3.28 15.96
C MET A 25 -5.98 4.25 14.92
N LYS A 26 -7.07 3.90 14.23
CA LYS A 26 -7.79 4.85 13.36
C LYS A 26 -8.40 5.98 14.15
N GLN A 27 -9.06 5.68 15.26
CA GLN A 27 -9.64 6.69 16.14
C GLN A 27 -8.55 7.63 16.68
N ARG A 28 -7.41 7.08 17.13
CA ARG A 28 -6.28 7.90 17.56
C ARG A 28 -5.70 8.78 16.46
N LEU A 29 -5.61 8.30 15.22
CA LEU A 29 -5.18 9.13 14.10
C LEU A 29 -6.14 10.31 13.85
N GLU A 30 -7.45 10.09 14.02
CA GLU A 30 -8.48 11.14 13.85
C GLU A 30 -8.48 12.14 15.01
N GLU A 31 -8.27 11.69 16.25
CA GLU A 31 -8.32 12.52 17.46
C GLU A 31 -7.00 13.25 17.77
N GLU A 32 -5.87 12.56 17.65
CA GLU A 32 -4.55 13.06 18.07
C GLU A 32 -3.73 13.62 16.89
N GLY A 33 -4.06 13.22 15.66
CA GLY A 33 -3.33 13.60 14.45
C GLY A 33 -2.06 12.77 14.21
N LEU A 34 -1.48 12.94 13.01
CA LEU A 34 -0.33 12.14 12.58
C LEU A 34 0.94 12.50 13.36
N GLU A 35 1.14 13.77 13.67
CA GLU A 35 2.32 14.27 14.36
C GLU A 35 2.49 13.61 15.74
N ALA A 36 1.39 13.46 16.49
CA ALA A 36 1.40 12.79 17.79
C ALA A 36 1.82 11.31 17.65
N LEU A 37 1.28 10.61 16.66
CA LEU A 37 1.63 9.21 16.39
C LEU A 37 3.08 9.06 15.91
N VAL A 38 3.60 10.02 15.15
CA VAL A 38 5.01 10.03 14.75
C VAL A 38 5.93 10.16 15.96
N GLU A 39 5.59 11.01 16.93
CA GLU A 39 6.36 11.14 18.18
C GLU A 39 6.27 9.91 19.07
N GLU A 40 5.10 9.25 19.13
CA GLU A 40 4.96 7.98 19.82
C GLU A 40 5.81 6.89 19.18
N LEU A 41 5.79 6.80 17.84
CA LEU A 41 6.61 5.84 17.11
C LEU A 41 8.10 6.07 17.37
N HIS A 42 8.54 7.32 17.51
CA HIS A 42 9.93 7.64 17.87
C HIS A 42 10.33 7.04 19.22
N LYS A 43 9.42 7.07 20.21
CA LYS A 43 9.66 6.52 21.55
C LYS A 43 9.62 4.99 21.56
N MET A 44 8.72 4.38 20.79
CA MET A 44 8.54 2.93 20.78
C MET A 44 9.53 2.19 19.87
N ASP A 45 9.80 2.74 18.69
CA ASP A 45 10.65 2.12 17.67
C ASP A 45 11.48 3.18 16.94
N PRO A 46 12.54 3.71 17.58
CA PRO A 46 13.38 4.77 17.03
C PRO A 46 14.08 4.34 15.73
N GLU A 47 14.39 3.04 15.59
CA GLU A 47 14.99 2.49 14.38
C GLU A 47 14.01 2.55 13.21
N HIS A 48 12.75 2.14 13.40
CA HIS A 48 11.76 2.27 12.33
C HIS A 48 11.42 3.73 12.04
N TRP A 49 11.34 4.55 13.08
CA TRP A 49 11.07 5.98 12.95
C TRP A 49 12.09 6.69 12.05
N ALA A 50 13.37 6.30 12.11
CA ALA A 50 14.43 6.88 11.29
C ALA A 50 14.26 6.61 9.78
N ILE A 51 13.59 5.52 9.41
CA ILE A 51 13.46 5.06 8.01
C ILE A 51 12.05 5.22 7.44
N VAL A 52 11.03 5.40 8.28
CA VAL A 52 9.64 5.49 7.86
C VAL A 52 9.37 6.83 7.19
N ASP A 53 8.47 6.82 6.20
CA ASP A 53 7.90 8.05 5.67
C ASP A 53 6.90 8.61 6.68
N ARG A 54 7.36 9.59 7.47
CA ARG A 54 6.59 10.24 8.54
C ARG A 54 5.36 10.99 8.04
N LYS A 55 5.26 11.29 6.74
CA LYS A 55 4.08 11.90 6.12
C LYS A 55 3.06 10.88 5.62
N ASN A 56 3.32 9.59 5.81
CA ASN A 56 2.45 8.51 5.37
C ASN A 56 1.72 7.88 6.57
N PRO A 57 0.47 8.29 6.87
CA PRO A 57 -0.28 7.82 8.03
C PRO A 57 -0.37 6.30 8.08
N ARG A 58 -0.57 5.66 6.92
CA ARG A 58 -0.73 4.21 6.82
C ARG A 58 0.52 3.46 7.30
N ARG A 59 1.72 3.98 7.03
CA ARG A 59 2.97 3.33 7.46
C ARG A 59 3.24 3.55 8.94
N VAL A 60 3.04 4.78 9.42
CA VAL A 60 3.22 5.13 10.84
C VAL A 60 2.24 4.36 11.72
N VAL A 61 0.95 4.39 11.38
CA VAL A 61 -0.10 3.66 12.10
C VAL A 61 0.20 2.17 12.11
N HIS A 62 0.58 1.58 10.97
CA HIS A 62 0.84 0.14 10.92
C HIS A 62 2.02 -0.30 11.81
N ALA A 63 3.08 0.51 11.90
CA ALA A 63 4.18 0.21 12.80
C ALA A 63 3.72 0.25 14.27
N LEU A 64 2.94 1.26 14.65
CA LEU A 64 2.35 1.37 15.99
C LEU A 64 1.36 0.26 16.30
N GLU A 65 0.53 -0.16 15.34
CA GLU A 65 -0.38 -1.30 15.48
C GLU A 65 0.38 -2.56 15.93
N ILE A 66 1.53 -2.83 15.29
CA ILE A 66 2.38 -3.97 15.65
C ILE A 66 3.00 -3.78 17.02
N CYS A 67 3.52 -2.58 17.32
CA CYS A 67 4.10 -2.26 18.61
C CYS A 67 3.11 -2.47 19.76
N HIS A 68 1.88 -1.96 19.62
CA HIS A 68 0.84 -2.08 20.63
C HIS A 68 0.29 -3.49 20.77
N GLN A 69 0.10 -4.20 19.65
CA GLN A 69 -0.41 -5.57 19.70
C GLN A 69 0.58 -6.56 20.32
N THR A 70 1.87 -6.40 20.03
CA THR A 70 2.88 -7.40 20.36
C THR A 70 3.74 -7.02 21.56
N GLY A 71 3.74 -5.74 21.95
CA GLY A 71 4.68 -5.18 22.93
C GLY A 71 6.13 -5.12 22.44
N LYS A 72 6.40 -5.45 21.16
CA LYS A 72 7.73 -5.46 20.55
C LYS A 72 7.81 -4.43 19.44
N THR A 73 9.01 -3.94 19.16
CA THR A 73 9.22 -2.96 18.08
C THR A 73 8.88 -3.58 16.72
N TYR A 74 8.35 -2.79 15.79
CA TYR A 74 8.10 -3.23 14.42
C TYR A 74 9.40 -3.65 13.72
N THR A 75 10.50 -2.95 14.00
CA THR A 75 11.85 -3.30 13.54
C THR A 75 12.25 -4.71 13.95
N SER A 76 11.88 -5.19 15.15
CA SER A 76 12.23 -6.54 15.60
C SER A 76 11.63 -7.65 14.73
N PHE A 77 10.51 -7.39 14.06
CA PHE A 77 9.90 -8.33 13.11
C PHE A 77 10.49 -8.21 11.70
N ARG A 78 11.18 -7.12 11.38
CA ARG A 78 11.76 -6.87 10.06
C ARG A 78 13.20 -7.37 9.99
N THR A 79 13.37 -8.68 10.06
CA THR A 79 14.69 -9.32 9.98
C THR A 79 15.31 -9.20 8.59
N ALA A 80 14.50 -8.88 7.55
CA ALA A 80 14.92 -8.78 6.16
C ALA A 80 15.63 -10.05 5.66
N GLU A 81 15.30 -11.19 6.28
CA GLU A 81 15.96 -12.46 6.01
C GLU A 81 15.53 -12.96 4.62
N LYS A 82 16.49 -13.10 3.72
CA LYS A 82 16.22 -13.60 2.38
C LYS A 82 15.97 -15.11 2.46
N LYS A 83 14.71 -15.51 2.31
CA LYS A 83 14.32 -16.92 2.29
C LYS A 83 14.91 -17.60 1.04
N GLN A 84 15.61 -18.71 1.25
CA GLN A 84 16.07 -19.56 0.16
C GLN A 84 14.85 -20.20 -0.52
N ARG A 85 14.75 -20.06 -1.85
CA ARG A 85 13.65 -20.63 -2.62
C ARG A 85 14.05 -21.99 -3.21
N PRO A 86 13.12 -22.95 -3.32
CA PRO A 86 13.38 -24.27 -3.90
C PRO A 86 13.47 -24.23 -5.44
N PHE A 87 13.82 -23.07 -6.02
CA PHE A 87 13.91 -22.85 -7.46
C PHE A 87 14.92 -21.74 -7.77
N ARG A 88 15.51 -21.82 -8.96
CA ARG A 88 16.41 -20.78 -9.48
C ARG A 88 15.58 -19.60 -10.01
N ILE A 89 15.86 -18.42 -9.49
CA ILE A 89 15.19 -17.18 -9.90
C ILE A 89 15.98 -16.54 -11.05
N ILE A 90 15.35 -16.38 -12.21
CA ILE A 90 15.87 -15.60 -13.34
C ILE A 90 14.93 -14.43 -13.56
N LYS A 91 15.41 -13.19 -13.40
CA LYS A 91 14.61 -11.97 -13.58
C LYS A 91 14.87 -11.40 -14.96
N ILE A 92 13.83 -11.34 -15.79
CA ILE A 92 13.88 -10.72 -17.12
C ILE A 92 13.01 -9.45 -17.05
N GLY A 93 13.63 -8.30 -17.25
CA GLY A 93 12.95 -7.01 -17.33
C GLY A 93 12.86 -6.56 -18.79
N LEU A 94 11.66 -6.24 -19.26
CA LEU A 94 11.48 -5.64 -20.57
C LEU A 94 11.56 -4.12 -20.42
N ASN A 95 12.56 -3.52 -21.07
CA ASN A 95 12.72 -2.08 -21.12
C ASN A 95 12.37 -1.56 -22.52
N ARG A 96 11.89 -0.33 -22.57
CA ARG A 96 11.50 0.36 -23.80
C ARG A 96 11.82 1.84 -23.63
N ASP A 97 11.94 2.55 -24.75
CA ASP A 97 12.03 4.01 -24.70
C ASP A 97 10.80 4.61 -24.00
N ARG A 98 11.04 5.69 -23.24
CA ARG A 98 10.01 6.29 -22.39
C ARG A 98 8.92 6.96 -23.21
N THR A 99 9.28 7.56 -24.34
CA THR A 99 8.33 8.24 -25.24
C THR A 99 7.41 7.20 -25.87
N GLU A 100 8.00 6.14 -26.43
CA GLU A 100 7.24 5.03 -27.03
C GLU A 100 6.32 4.34 -26.02
N LEU A 101 6.78 4.14 -24.78
CA LEU A 101 5.96 3.58 -23.71
C LEU A 101 4.73 4.46 -23.42
N TYR A 102 4.90 5.78 -23.36
CA TYR A 102 3.77 6.70 -23.12
C TYR A 102 2.79 6.73 -24.27
N ASP A 103 3.25 6.76 -25.51
CA ASP A 103 2.36 6.73 -26.68
C ASP A 103 1.49 5.48 -26.69
N ARG A 104 2.07 4.31 -26.39
CA ARG A 104 1.33 3.06 -26.28
C ARG A 104 0.34 3.04 -25.12
N ILE A 105 0.70 3.61 -23.96
CA ILE A 105 -0.21 3.73 -22.82
C ILE A 105 -1.42 4.59 -23.21
N ASN A 106 -1.19 5.74 -23.85
CA ASN A 106 -2.25 6.64 -24.31
C ASN A 106 -3.16 5.94 -25.32
N GLN A 107 -2.59 5.30 -26.34
CA GLN A 107 -3.35 4.54 -27.32
C GLN A 107 -4.19 3.43 -26.68
N ARG A 108 -3.63 2.67 -25.74
CA ARG A 108 -4.35 1.61 -25.04
C ARG A 108 -5.53 2.16 -24.23
N VAL A 109 -5.37 3.32 -23.58
CA VAL A 109 -6.47 3.95 -22.85
C VAL A 109 -7.62 4.31 -23.80
N LEU A 110 -7.32 4.89 -24.97
CA LEU A 110 -8.33 5.20 -25.98
C LEU A 110 -9.07 3.93 -26.45
N MET A 111 -8.34 2.84 -26.72
CA MET A 111 -8.95 1.56 -27.08
C MET A 111 -9.86 1.02 -25.98
N MET A 112 -9.43 1.05 -24.72
CA MET A 112 -10.26 0.61 -23.59
C MET A 112 -11.53 1.46 -23.45
N MET A 113 -11.46 2.75 -23.77
CA MET A 113 -12.64 3.62 -23.79
C MET A 113 -13.63 3.23 -24.88
N ASP A 114 -13.14 2.98 -26.09
CA ASP A 114 -13.97 2.50 -27.20
C ASP A 114 -14.58 1.11 -26.90
N GLU A 115 -13.88 0.28 -26.14
CA GLU A 115 -14.36 -1.02 -25.65
C GLU A 115 -15.32 -0.95 -24.45
N GLY A 116 -15.61 0.26 -23.94
CA GLY A 116 -16.63 0.46 -22.91
C GLY A 116 -16.13 0.50 -21.45
N LEU A 117 -14.85 0.81 -21.22
CA LEU A 117 -14.28 0.99 -19.88
C LEU A 117 -15.12 1.92 -18.98
N GLU A 118 -15.66 3.00 -19.53
CA GLU A 118 -16.50 3.94 -18.77
C GLU A 118 -17.77 3.25 -18.25
N ALA A 119 -18.47 2.51 -19.12
CA ALA A 119 -19.71 1.82 -18.75
C ALA A 119 -19.44 0.76 -17.67
N GLU A 120 -18.34 0.01 -17.82
CA GLU A 120 -17.89 -0.95 -16.82
C GLU A 120 -17.61 -0.26 -15.47
N ALA A 121 -16.80 0.80 -15.47
CA ALA A 121 -16.42 1.53 -14.26
C ALA A 121 -17.65 2.10 -13.53
N ARG A 122 -18.62 2.64 -14.27
CA ARG A 122 -19.90 3.12 -13.71
C ARG A 122 -20.74 2.01 -13.11
N SER A 123 -20.76 0.82 -13.73
CA SER A 123 -21.56 -0.32 -13.24
C SER A 123 -21.08 -0.85 -11.89
N VAL A 124 -19.77 -0.81 -11.64
CA VAL A 124 -19.16 -1.30 -10.39
C VAL A 124 -19.04 -0.20 -9.33
N TYR A 125 -19.26 1.07 -9.69
CA TYR A 125 -19.20 2.20 -8.77
C TYR A 125 -20.01 2.04 -7.48
N PRO A 126 -21.26 1.52 -7.49
CA PRO A 126 -22.06 1.39 -6.28
C PRO A 126 -21.43 0.43 -5.24
N GLN A 127 -20.51 -0.44 -5.66
CA GLN A 127 -19.82 -1.40 -4.80
C GLN A 127 -18.70 -0.68 -4.03
N LYS A 128 -19.06 0.21 -3.10
CA LYS A 128 -18.10 1.00 -2.30
C LYS A 128 -17.11 0.11 -1.55
N GLY A 129 -15.84 0.53 -1.49
CA GLY A 129 -14.86 -0.02 -0.52
C GLY A 129 -13.76 -0.98 -1.02
N PRO A 130 -13.84 -1.66 -2.18
CA PRO A 130 -12.75 -2.52 -2.64
C PRO A 130 -11.49 -1.73 -2.99
N THR A 131 -10.33 -2.27 -2.62
CA THR A 131 -9.03 -1.80 -3.15
C THR A 131 -9.03 -1.84 -4.68
N ALA A 132 -9.81 -2.74 -5.29
CA ALA A 132 -9.99 -2.86 -6.72
C ALA A 132 -10.49 -1.54 -7.37
N LEU A 133 -11.38 -0.77 -6.72
CA LEU A 133 -11.86 0.48 -7.30
C LEU A 133 -10.83 1.63 -7.23
N ARG A 134 -9.71 1.43 -6.53
CA ARG A 134 -8.63 2.44 -6.42
C ARG A 134 -7.54 2.26 -7.49
N THR A 135 -7.69 1.30 -8.40
CA THR A 135 -6.72 1.09 -9.48
C THR A 135 -6.82 2.20 -10.54
N VAL A 136 -5.71 2.43 -11.25
CA VAL A 136 -5.67 3.32 -12.42
C VAL A 136 -6.66 2.81 -13.46
N GLY A 137 -7.45 3.71 -14.03
CA GLY A 137 -8.58 3.43 -14.92
C GLY A 137 -9.91 3.64 -14.20
N TYR A 138 -10.13 2.98 -13.06
CA TYR A 138 -11.40 3.07 -12.34
C TYR A 138 -11.50 4.30 -11.44
N LYS A 139 -10.40 4.64 -10.75
CA LYS A 139 -10.39 5.76 -9.79
C LYS A 139 -10.72 7.11 -10.45
N GLU A 140 -10.37 7.28 -11.74
CA GLU A 140 -10.58 8.49 -12.52
C GLU A 140 -12.07 8.72 -12.86
N TYR A 141 -12.86 7.64 -12.93
CA TYR A 141 -14.31 7.71 -13.13
C TYR A 141 -15.10 7.75 -11.82
N LEU A 142 -14.44 7.59 -10.67
CA LEU A 142 -15.06 7.88 -9.38
C LEU A 142 -15.15 9.41 -9.25
N PRO A 143 -16.36 10.00 -9.11
CA PRO A 143 -16.46 11.43 -8.92
C PRO A 143 -15.71 11.86 -7.66
N ILE A 144 -14.82 12.86 -7.81
CA ILE A 144 -14.25 13.64 -6.69
C ILE A 144 -15.33 14.55 -6.06
N SER A 145 -16.58 14.49 -6.51
CA SER A 145 -17.66 15.38 -6.07
C SER A 145 -18.68 14.69 -5.16
N MET A 146 -18.35 14.57 -3.87
CA MET A 146 -19.24 14.93 -2.75
C MET A 146 -18.38 15.44 -1.57
N ALA A 147 -17.34 16.23 -1.87
CA ALA A 147 -16.70 17.15 -0.93
C ALA A 147 -17.20 18.56 -1.23
N ARG A 148 -18.50 18.77 -1.00
CA ARG A 148 -19.13 20.04 -0.66
C ARG A 148 -20.35 19.73 0.20
#